data_AF-A0A7C6KK28-F1
#
_entry.id   AF-A0A7C6KK28-F1
#
_cell.length_a   1.000
_cell.length_b   1.000
_cell.length_c   1.000
_cell.angle_alpha   90.00
_cell.angle_beta   90.00
_cell.angle_gamma   90.00
#
_symmetry.space_group_name_H-M   'P 1'
#
loop_
_entity.id
_entity.type
_entity.pdbx_description
1 polymer ?
#
loop_
_entity_poly.entity_id
_entity_poly.type
_entity_poly.pdbx_seq_one_letter_code
_entity_poly.pdbx_strand_id
1 'polypeptide(L)'
;MACTVPGRSAGLPELLTAAAIMTYPVEAVGPEAPVLYAIGILDRSGFSQLPVLDEASRPVGTFRARDVRRLYWQAGSQPLATQLADLKVGQVCSEPLPQVRPGAGLSEVISRVEKWHAVLVGPQESSPAWGIITASDLVRTSKPYLLLAELEVRLRSFIAERLATLYGRRWEERIPAEVRHRAEERQAAAQGLAPPGLVAEEESVLEFCSFGDYLEIVLARENWGEAFAPVFGSREWVTRRLKDLQALRNAVAHHRRLTGEEIDLLDAYVEAFLRCLGTGSR
;
A
#
# COMPACT_ATOMS: atom_id res chain seq x y z
N MET A 1 33.74 -32.75 18.64
CA MET A 1 32.34 -32.44 18.97
C MET A 1 31.82 -31.48 17.91
N ALA A 2 31.05 -32.00 16.96
CA ALA A 2 30.42 -31.21 15.90
C ALA A 2 29.05 -30.75 16.41
N CYS A 3 28.81 -29.45 16.41
CA CYS A 3 27.51 -28.87 16.73
C CYS A 3 26.65 -28.88 15.45
N THR A 4 25.78 -29.86 15.32
CA THR A 4 24.77 -29.94 14.26
C THR A 4 23.57 -29.10 14.66
N VAL A 5 23.40 -27.94 14.00
CA VAL A 5 22.18 -27.15 14.07
C VAL A 5 21.13 -27.84 13.17
N PRO A 6 19.95 -28.23 13.69
CA PRO A 6 18.93 -28.86 12.88
C PRO A 6 18.32 -27.84 11.91
N GLY A 7 18.46 -28.13 10.61
CA GLY A 7 17.83 -27.36 9.55
C GLY A 7 16.31 -27.47 9.60
N ARG A 8 15.67 -26.44 10.16
CA ARG A 8 14.30 -26.09 9.75
C ARG A 8 14.41 -25.39 8.41
N SER A 9 13.92 -26.03 7.35
CA SER A 9 13.57 -25.34 6.11
C SER A 9 12.42 -24.39 6.41
N ALA A 10 12.74 -23.21 6.96
CA ALA A 10 11.87 -22.06 6.79
C ALA A 10 11.86 -21.81 5.28
N GLY A 11 10.76 -22.18 4.61
CA GLY A 11 10.55 -21.77 3.23
C GLY A 11 10.84 -20.27 3.17
N LEU A 12 11.74 -19.86 2.29
CA LEU A 12 11.93 -18.44 1.99
C LEU A 12 10.53 -17.84 1.78
N PRO A 13 10.20 -16.70 2.39
CA PRO A 13 8.92 -16.06 2.11
C PRO A 13 8.77 -15.95 0.61
N GLU A 14 7.62 -16.39 0.06
CA GLU A 14 7.35 -16.27 -1.37
C GLU A 14 7.68 -14.85 -1.80
N LEU A 15 8.73 -14.71 -2.61
CA LEU A 15 9.15 -13.40 -3.10
C LEU A 15 7.95 -12.76 -3.79
N LEU A 16 7.67 -11.49 -3.50
CA LEU A 16 6.66 -10.72 -4.22
C LEU A 16 7.06 -10.66 -5.70
N THR A 17 6.39 -11.48 -6.52
CA THR A 17 6.61 -11.57 -7.96
C THR A 17 5.65 -10.65 -8.72
N ALA A 18 5.96 -10.35 -9.98
CA ALA A 18 5.08 -9.61 -10.87
C ALA A 18 3.68 -10.26 -10.97
N ALA A 19 3.62 -11.59 -11.06
CA ALA A 19 2.35 -12.33 -11.10
C ALA A 19 1.51 -12.15 -9.83
N ALA A 20 2.15 -12.00 -8.67
CA ALA A 20 1.45 -11.85 -7.39
C ALA A 20 0.75 -10.49 -7.22
N ILE A 21 1.17 -9.46 -7.97
CA ILE A 21 0.66 -8.08 -7.82
C ILE A 21 -0.02 -7.51 -9.07
N MET A 22 0.02 -8.23 -10.20
CA MET A 22 -0.61 -7.78 -11.43
C MET A 22 -2.13 -7.76 -11.36
N THR A 23 -2.72 -6.87 -12.16
CA THR A 23 -4.13 -6.97 -12.56
C THR A 23 -4.21 -7.96 -13.72
N TYR A 24 -5.08 -8.96 -13.57
CA TYR A 24 -5.15 -10.10 -14.48
C TYR A 24 -6.59 -10.66 -14.58
N PRO A 25 -7.06 -11.03 -15.79
CA PRO A 25 -6.44 -10.76 -17.10
C PRO A 25 -6.53 -9.27 -17.47
N VAL A 26 -5.56 -8.76 -18.23
CA VAL A 26 -5.61 -7.37 -18.72
C VAL A 26 -6.64 -7.22 -19.84
N GLU A 27 -7.43 -6.15 -19.77
CA GLU A 27 -8.27 -5.74 -20.89
C GLU A 27 -7.39 -5.07 -21.96
N ALA A 28 -7.47 -5.58 -23.19
CA ALA A 28 -6.66 -5.13 -24.31
C ALA A 28 -7.52 -4.86 -25.55
N VAL A 29 -6.96 -4.11 -26.51
CA VAL A 29 -7.62 -3.77 -27.77
C VAL A 29 -6.79 -4.23 -28.96
N GLY A 30 -7.46 -4.54 -30.07
CA GLY A 30 -6.79 -4.83 -31.34
C GLY A 30 -6.32 -3.54 -32.05
N PRO A 31 -5.30 -3.60 -32.94
CA PRO A 31 -4.85 -2.44 -33.70
C PRO A 31 -5.93 -1.90 -34.65
N GLU A 32 -6.83 -2.75 -35.12
CA GLU A 32 -7.93 -2.38 -36.01
C GLU A 32 -9.15 -1.82 -35.28
N ALA A 33 -9.15 -1.84 -33.94
CA ALA A 33 -10.27 -1.35 -33.14
C ALA A 33 -10.45 0.18 -33.32
N PRO A 34 -11.71 0.68 -33.36
CA PRO A 34 -11.96 2.11 -33.40
C PRO A 34 -11.43 2.82 -32.14
N VAL A 35 -10.84 4.00 -32.31
CA VAL A 35 -10.33 4.80 -31.18
C VAL A 35 -11.43 5.14 -30.17
N LEU A 36 -12.65 5.46 -30.64
CA LEU A 36 -13.80 5.72 -29.76
C LEU A 36 -14.15 4.52 -28.86
N TYR A 37 -14.00 3.30 -29.38
CA TYR A 37 -14.21 2.08 -28.58
C TYR A 37 -13.17 1.95 -27.47
N ALA A 38 -11.89 2.19 -27.80
CA ALA A 38 -10.81 2.15 -26.81
C ALA A 38 -10.93 3.24 -25.73
N ILE A 39 -11.41 4.44 -26.09
CA ILE A 39 -11.73 5.50 -25.11
C ILE A 39 -12.84 5.05 -24.16
N GLY A 40 -13.89 4.41 -24.68
CA GLY A 40 -14.96 3.88 -23.84
C GLY A 40 -14.50 2.80 -22.87
N ILE A 41 -13.49 2.00 -23.24
CA ILE A 41 -12.84 1.07 -22.32
C ILE A 41 -12.07 1.83 -21.23
N LEU A 42 -11.23 2.81 -21.59
CA LEU A 42 -10.47 3.61 -20.62
C LEU A 42 -11.38 4.27 -19.58
N ASP A 43 -12.52 4.84 -20.02
CA ASP A 43 -13.48 5.53 -19.16
C ASP A 43 -14.15 4.59 -18.15
N ARG A 44 -14.55 3.39 -18.57
CA ARG A 44 -15.20 2.39 -17.70
C ARG A 44 -14.23 1.66 -16.78
N SER A 45 -13.00 1.44 -17.25
CA SER A 45 -12.04 0.56 -16.58
C SER A 45 -11.20 1.28 -15.51
N GLY A 46 -11.20 2.63 -15.52
CA GLY A 46 -10.38 3.44 -14.60
C GLY A 46 -8.88 3.34 -14.87
N PHE A 47 -8.46 2.64 -15.94
CA PHE A 47 -7.07 2.54 -16.36
C PHE A 47 -6.72 3.72 -17.27
N SER A 48 -5.49 4.23 -17.14
CA SER A 48 -5.00 5.34 -17.97
C SER A 48 -4.43 4.88 -19.33
N GLN A 49 -4.37 3.57 -19.57
CA GLN A 49 -3.78 2.96 -20.75
C GLN A 49 -4.28 1.55 -21.02
N LEU A 50 -4.28 1.14 -22.30
CA LEU A 50 -4.64 -0.19 -22.77
C LEU A 50 -3.49 -0.77 -23.59
N PRO A 51 -3.12 -2.04 -23.36
CA PRO A 51 -2.28 -2.78 -24.30
C PRO A 51 -2.98 -2.93 -25.65
N VAL A 52 -2.21 -2.78 -26.72
CA VAL A 52 -2.67 -3.11 -28.08
C VAL A 52 -2.05 -4.45 -28.46
N LEU A 53 -2.88 -5.46 -28.69
CA LEU A 53 -2.45 -6.81 -29.04
C LEU A 53 -2.89 -7.14 -30.47
N ASP A 54 -2.04 -7.81 -31.24
CA ASP A 54 -2.43 -8.36 -32.54
C ASP A 54 -3.26 -9.65 -32.41
N GLU A 55 -3.70 -10.21 -33.54
CA GLU A 55 -4.47 -11.46 -33.60
C GLU A 55 -3.72 -12.66 -32.99
N ALA A 56 -2.38 -12.62 -32.97
CA ALA A 56 -1.53 -13.63 -32.35
C ALA A 56 -1.27 -13.36 -30.85
N SER A 57 -2.00 -12.42 -30.23
CA SER A 57 -1.85 -11.99 -28.83
C SER A 57 -0.46 -11.41 -28.51
N ARG A 58 0.23 -10.83 -29.50
CA ARG A 58 1.51 -10.16 -29.32
C ARG A 58 1.31 -8.66 -29.07
N PRO A 59 2.01 -8.06 -28.08
CA PRO A 59 1.95 -6.62 -27.88
C PRO A 59 2.54 -5.85 -29.05
N VAL A 60 1.71 -5.06 -29.73
CA VAL A 60 2.08 -4.22 -30.89
C VAL A 60 2.03 -2.73 -30.58
N GLY A 61 1.45 -2.34 -29.44
CA GLY A 61 1.44 -0.95 -29.00
C GLY A 61 0.81 -0.76 -27.63
N THR A 62 0.68 0.50 -27.22
CA THR A 62 -0.13 0.91 -26.07
C THR A 62 -0.95 2.13 -26.43
N PHE A 63 -2.23 2.10 -26.08
CA PHE A 63 -3.16 3.19 -26.30
C PHE A 63 -3.42 3.92 -24.97
N ARG A 64 -3.12 5.21 -24.92
CA ARG A 64 -3.23 6.04 -23.72
C ARG A 64 -4.18 7.21 -23.97
N ALA A 65 -4.82 7.72 -22.91
CA ALA A 65 -5.64 8.93 -23.01
C ALA A 65 -4.87 10.15 -23.60
N ARG A 66 -3.55 10.21 -23.39
CA ARG A 66 -2.68 11.26 -23.96
C ARG A 66 -2.51 11.15 -25.48
N ASP A 67 -2.62 9.95 -26.06
CA ASP A 67 -2.40 9.74 -27.50
C ASP A 67 -3.52 10.40 -28.31
N VAL A 68 -4.71 10.49 -27.72
CA VAL A 68 -5.85 11.24 -28.26
C VAL A 68 -5.64 12.76 -28.16
N ARG A 69 -5.01 13.26 -27.09
CA ARG A 69 -4.75 14.71 -26.91
C ARG A 69 -3.89 15.29 -28.03
N ARG A 70 -2.97 14.51 -28.60
CA ARG A 70 -2.15 14.93 -29.76
C ARG A 70 -3.02 15.25 -30.98
N LEU A 71 -4.11 14.49 -31.18
CA LEU A 71 -5.06 14.70 -32.27
C LEU A 71 -5.84 16.01 -32.08
N TYR A 72 -6.21 16.34 -30.83
CA TYR A 72 -6.85 17.61 -30.50
C TYR A 72 -6.02 18.83 -30.92
N TRP A 73 -4.69 18.76 -30.77
CA TRP A 73 -3.79 19.85 -31.15
C TRP A 73 -3.62 20.01 -32.68
N GLN A 74 -3.91 18.96 -33.45
CA GLN A 74 -3.85 18.96 -34.91
C GLN A 74 -5.22 19.29 -35.55
N ALA A 75 -6.30 19.28 -34.76
CA ALA A 75 -7.68 19.22 -35.25
C ALA A 75 -8.23 20.50 -35.91
N GLY A 76 -7.57 21.66 -35.79
CA GLY A 76 -8.05 22.90 -36.38
C GLY A 76 -9.51 23.21 -35.97
N SER A 77 -10.41 23.36 -36.95
CA SER A 77 -11.83 23.73 -36.75
C SER A 77 -12.84 22.58 -36.84
N GLN A 78 -12.41 21.34 -37.07
CA GLN A 78 -13.30 20.17 -37.21
C GLN A 78 -13.62 19.56 -35.83
N PRO A 79 -14.87 19.11 -35.56
CA PRO A 79 -15.20 18.44 -34.30
C PRO A 79 -14.39 17.16 -34.09
N LEU A 80 -13.78 17.01 -32.91
CA LEU A 80 -12.92 15.87 -32.56
C LEU A 80 -13.62 14.52 -32.77
N ALA A 81 -14.91 14.43 -32.43
CA ALA A 81 -15.69 13.20 -32.58
C ALA A 81 -15.71 12.68 -34.03
N THR A 82 -15.81 13.57 -35.02
CA THR A 82 -15.80 13.21 -36.44
C THR A 82 -14.44 12.70 -36.88
N GLN A 83 -13.35 13.25 -36.34
CA GLN A 83 -11.99 12.80 -36.66
C GLN A 83 -11.66 11.44 -36.03
N LEU A 84 -12.19 11.17 -34.84
CA LEU A 84 -11.96 9.92 -34.12
C LEU A 84 -12.81 8.75 -34.64
N ALA A 85 -13.88 9.02 -35.39
CA ALA A 85 -14.83 8.01 -35.86
C ALA A 85 -14.17 6.94 -36.75
N ASP A 86 -13.28 7.35 -37.66
CA ASP A 86 -12.63 6.45 -38.61
C ASP A 86 -11.20 6.05 -38.18
N LEU A 87 -10.73 6.58 -37.05
CA LEU A 87 -9.36 6.38 -36.61
C LEU A 87 -9.24 5.05 -35.87
N LYS A 88 -8.24 4.27 -36.28
CA LYS A 88 -7.93 2.98 -35.66
C LYS A 88 -6.86 3.13 -34.60
N VAL A 89 -6.94 2.31 -33.56
CA VAL A 89 -6.01 2.32 -32.43
C VAL A 89 -4.55 2.17 -32.92
N GLY A 90 -4.29 1.29 -33.86
CA GLY A 90 -2.94 1.04 -34.41
C GLY A 90 -2.31 2.24 -35.11
N GLN A 91 -3.11 3.22 -35.55
CA GLN A 91 -2.61 4.45 -36.20
C GLN A 91 -2.13 5.51 -35.20
N VAL A 92 -2.52 5.37 -33.92
CA VAL A 92 -2.28 6.38 -32.88
C VAL A 92 -1.57 5.84 -31.66
N CYS A 93 -1.55 4.52 -31.47
CA CYS A 93 -0.91 3.92 -30.31
C CYS A 93 0.58 4.24 -30.27
N SER A 94 1.09 4.43 -29.05
CA SER A 94 2.51 4.54 -28.79
C SER A 94 3.18 3.15 -28.82
N GLU A 95 4.51 3.13 -28.72
CA GLU A 95 5.30 1.91 -28.61
C GLU A 95 4.77 0.95 -27.52
N PRO A 96 4.87 -0.38 -27.72
CA PRO A 96 4.42 -1.37 -26.75
C PRO A 96 4.98 -1.14 -25.35
N LEU A 97 4.19 -1.50 -24.32
CA LEU A 97 4.68 -1.47 -22.94
C LEU A 97 5.86 -2.44 -22.76
N PRO A 98 6.80 -2.11 -21.86
CA PRO A 98 7.86 -3.06 -21.48
C PRO A 98 7.23 -4.33 -20.91
N GLN A 99 7.84 -5.48 -21.18
CA GLN A 99 7.32 -6.80 -20.80
C GLN A 99 8.22 -7.46 -19.74
N VAL A 100 7.62 -8.00 -18.67
CA VAL A 100 8.31 -8.80 -17.64
C VAL A 100 7.76 -10.22 -17.60
N ARG A 101 8.57 -11.15 -17.08
CA ARG A 101 8.10 -12.51 -16.79
C ARG A 101 7.21 -12.52 -15.54
N PRO A 102 6.27 -13.48 -15.42
CA PRO A 102 5.48 -13.68 -14.20
C PRO A 102 6.30 -13.73 -12.91
N GLY A 103 7.46 -14.39 -12.93
CA GLY A 103 8.38 -14.50 -11.79
C GLY A 103 9.32 -13.31 -11.57
N ALA A 104 9.19 -12.22 -12.33
CA ALA A 104 10.07 -11.05 -12.16
C ALA A 104 9.89 -10.42 -10.77
N GLY A 105 11.00 -9.96 -10.18
CA GLY A 105 11.01 -9.34 -8.86
C GLY A 105 10.51 -7.89 -8.88
N LEU A 106 10.10 -7.40 -7.71
CA LEU A 106 9.49 -6.07 -7.57
C LEU A 106 10.42 -4.92 -7.98
N SER A 107 11.74 -5.04 -7.77
CA SER A 107 12.72 -4.01 -8.19
C SER A 107 12.68 -3.77 -9.70
N GLU A 108 12.64 -4.84 -10.50
CA GLU A 108 12.54 -4.73 -11.95
C GLU A 108 11.20 -4.10 -12.38
N VAL A 109 10.11 -4.51 -11.72
CA VAL A 109 8.78 -3.94 -11.97
C VAL A 109 8.75 -2.45 -11.67
N ILE A 110 9.25 -2.03 -10.50
CA ILE A 110 9.28 -0.63 -10.07
C ILE A 110 10.07 0.22 -11.07
N SER A 111 11.30 -0.18 -11.43
CA SER A 111 12.12 0.59 -12.38
C SER A 111 11.47 0.74 -13.76
N ARG A 112 10.70 -0.27 -14.20
CA ARG A 112 9.94 -0.19 -15.46
C ARG A 112 8.72 0.71 -15.34
N VAL A 113 7.96 0.60 -14.25
CA VAL A 113 6.76 1.42 -14.00
C VAL A 113 7.14 2.89 -13.79
N GLU A 114 8.25 3.20 -13.13
CA GLU A 114 8.75 4.58 -12.98
C GLU A 114 8.99 5.25 -14.34
N LYS A 115 9.56 4.51 -15.30
CA LYS A 115 9.90 5.03 -16.63
C LYS A 115 8.71 5.03 -17.59
N TRP A 116 7.84 4.02 -17.53
CA TRP A 116 6.81 3.78 -18.55
C TRP A 116 5.38 3.87 -18.03
N HIS A 117 5.19 4.10 -16.73
CA HIS A 117 3.91 4.12 -15.98
C HIS A 117 3.14 2.79 -15.95
N ALA A 118 3.52 1.80 -16.75
CA ALA A 118 3.08 0.42 -16.63
C ALA A 118 4.07 -0.57 -17.25
N VAL A 119 3.87 -1.84 -16.91
CA VAL A 119 4.57 -2.99 -17.47
C VAL A 119 3.56 -4.11 -17.75
N LEU A 120 3.74 -4.80 -18.88
CA LEU A 120 3.00 -6.00 -19.21
C LEU A 120 3.66 -7.22 -18.56
N VAL A 121 2.85 -8.06 -17.93
CA VAL A 121 3.29 -9.34 -17.38
C VAL A 121 2.90 -10.44 -18.35
N GLY A 122 3.92 -11.20 -18.79
CA GLY A 122 3.76 -12.26 -19.78
C GLY A 122 2.71 -13.30 -19.39
N PRO A 123 2.21 -14.07 -20.37
CA PRO A 123 1.28 -15.16 -20.12
C PRO A 123 1.81 -16.17 -19.10
N GLN A 124 0.90 -16.80 -18.37
CA GLN A 124 1.21 -17.85 -17.41
C GLN A 124 1.04 -19.23 -18.08
N GLU A 125 1.67 -20.28 -17.54
CA GLU A 125 1.53 -21.64 -18.09
C GLU A 125 0.06 -22.08 -18.19
N SER A 126 -0.79 -21.62 -17.27
CA SER A 126 -2.21 -21.93 -17.20
C SER A 126 -3.10 -21.13 -18.14
N SER A 127 -2.61 -20.03 -18.74
CA SER A 127 -3.45 -19.17 -19.57
C SER A 127 -2.65 -18.22 -20.48
N PRO A 128 -3.07 -18.05 -21.75
CA PRO A 128 -2.42 -17.17 -22.72
C PRO A 128 -2.65 -15.67 -22.44
N ALA A 129 -3.52 -15.33 -21.48
CA ALA A 129 -3.84 -13.94 -21.19
C ALA A 129 -2.66 -13.19 -20.55
N TRP A 130 -2.54 -11.92 -20.88
CA TRP A 130 -1.54 -11.02 -20.29
C TRP A 130 -2.04 -10.45 -18.96
N GLY A 131 -1.09 -10.07 -18.10
CA GLY A 131 -1.34 -9.20 -16.95
C GLY A 131 -0.76 -7.80 -17.16
N ILE A 132 -1.16 -6.85 -16.32
CA ILE A 132 -0.58 -5.51 -16.29
C ILE A 132 -0.30 -5.07 -14.86
N ILE A 133 0.79 -4.34 -14.67
CA ILE A 133 1.08 -3.62 -13.44
C ILE A 133 1.27 -2.15 -13.79
N THR A 134 0.52 -1.30 -13.12
CA THR A 134 0.54 0.17 -13.25
C THR A 134 1.04 0.82 -11.95
N ALA A 135 1.32 2.12 -11.98
CA ALA A 135 1.64 2.87 -10.76
C ALA A 135 0.52 2.74 -9.69
N SER A 136 -0.75 2.74 -10.11
CA SER A 136 -1.89 2.55 -9.20
C SER A 136 -1.90 1.18 -8.53
N ASP A 137 -1.44 0.13 -9.22
CA ASP A 137 -1.35 -1.20 -8.63
C ASP A 137 -0.26 -1.26 -7.55
N LEU A 138 0.86 -0.57 -7.76
CA LEU A 138 1.92 -0.44 -6.76
C LEU A 138 1.43 0.33 -5.53
N VAL A 139 0.74 1.46 -5.73
CA VAL A 139 0.15 2.25 -4.64
C VAL A 139 -0.91 1.45 -3.89
N ARG A 140 -1.81 0.73 -4.58
CA ARG A 140 -2.81 -0.11 -3.93
C ARG A 140 -2.17 -1.21 -3.09
N THR A 141 -1.07 -1.79 -3.56
CA THR A 141 -0.33 -2.83 -2.84
C THR A 141 0.38 -2.29 -1.60
N SER A 142 0.89 -1.06 -1.64
CA SER A 142 1.57 -0.42 -0.50
C SER A 142 0.62 0.28 0.48
N LYS A 143 -0.59 0.65 0.05
CA LYS A 143 -1.57 1.41 0.84
C LYS A 143 -1.77 0.86 2.26
N PRO A 144 -1.97 -0.45 2.50
CA PRO A 144 -2.15 -0.96 3.86
C PRO A 144 -0.96 -0.69 4.78
N TYR A 145 0.26 -0.83 4.26
CA TYR A 145 1.48 -0.54 5.02
C TYR A 145 1.56 0.95 5.39
N LEU A 146 1.28 1.83 4.43
CA LEU A 146 1.31 3.28 4.64
C LEU A 146 0.26 3.75 5.65
N LEU A 147 -0.97 3.24 5.56
CA LEU A 147 -2.05 3.63 6.48
C LEU A 147 -1.79 3.15 7.91
N LEU A 148 -1.28 1.93 8.08
CA LEU A 148 -0.91 1.41 9.39
C LEU A 148 0.24 2.23 10.00
N ALA A 149 1.28 2.52 9.22
CA ALA A 149 2.40 3.34 9.68
C ALA A 149 1.96 4.76 10.07
N GLU A 150 1.12 5.41 9.25
CA GLU A 150 0.56 6.72 9.57
C GLU A 150 -0.24 6.69 10.87
N LEU A 151 -1.13 5.71 11.03
CA LEU A 151 -1.95 5.60 12.22
C LEU A 151 -1.10 5.32 13.47
N GLU A 152 -0.08 4.47 13.36
CA GLU A 152 0.84 4.15 14.46
C GLU A 152 1.56 5.42 14.94
N VAL A 153 2.13 6.19 14.00
CA VAL A 153 2.78 7.48 14.31
C VAL A 153 1.81 8.45 14.96
N ARG A 154 0.60 8.61 14.41
CA ARG A 154 -0.38 9.56 14.96
C ARG A 154 -0.89 9.15 16.34
N LEU A 155 -1.16 7.86 16.57
CA LEU A 155 -1.57 7.38 17.90
C LEU A 155 -0.46 7.59 18.92
N ARG A 156 0.79 7.29 18.55
CA ARG A 156 1.97 7.50 19.39
C ARG A 156 2.11 8.97 19.81
N SER A 157 2.14 9.88 18.84
CA SER A 157 2.23 11.33 19.09
C SER A 157 1.08 11.80 19.96
N PHE A 158 -0.14 11.38 19.67
CA PHE A 158 -1.31 11.76 20.45
C PHE A 158 -1.23 11.29 21.91
N ILE A 159 -0.83 10.03 22.15
CA ILE A 159 -0.67 9.49 23.51
C ILE A 159 0.37 10.31 24.27
N ALA A 160 1.53 10.57 23.65
CA ALA A 160 2.60 11.35 24.26
C ALA A 160 2.13 12.77 24.62
N GLU A 161 1.55 13.49 23.66
CA GLU A 161 1.06 14.86 23.84
C GLU A 161 -0.05 14.95 24.90
N ARG A 162 -1.01 14.01 24.86
CA ARG A 162 -2.15 14.00 25.79
C ARG A 162 -1.69 13.73 27.23
N LEU A 163 -0.81 12.75 27.43
CA LEU A 163 -0.26 12.45 28.75
C LEU A 163 0.66 13.58 29.24
N ALA A 164 1.50 14.16 28.36
CA ALA A 164 2.35 15.30 28.69
C ALA A 164 1.54 16.53 29.10
N THR A 165 0.41 16.79 28.43
CA THR A 165 -0.48 17.91 28.76
C THR A 165 -1.11 17.76 30.14
N LEU A 166 -1.54 16.55 30.52
CA LEU A 166 -2.22 16.31 31.80
C LEU A 166 -1.25 16.11 32.98
N TYR A 167 -0.11 15.47 32.74
CA TYR A 167 0.79 15.00 33.79
C TYR A 167 2.18 15.66 33.75
N GLY A 168 2.40 16.60 32.82
CA GLY A 168 3.62 17.38 32.71
C GLY A 168 4.86 16.51 32.48
N ARG A 169 5.96 16.83 33.17
CA ARG A 169 7.26 16.14 33.01
C ARG A 169 7.26 14.67 33.45
N ARG A 170 6.25 14.23 34.22
CA ARG A 170 6.14 12.86 34.75
C ARG A 170 5.18 12.00 33.92
N TRP A 171 4.83 12.43 32.71
CA TRP A 171 3.88 11.72 31.87
C TRP A 171 4.34 10.30 31.50
N GLU A 172 5.64 10.07 31.39
CA GLU A 172 6.16 8.73 31.08
C GLU A 172 5.88 7.72 32.20
N GLU A 173 5.75 8.17 33.45
CA GLU A 173 5.37 7.30 34.58
C GLU A 173 3.94 6.73 34.42
N ARG A 174 3.17 7.27 33.49
CA ARG A 174 1.84 6.80 33.12
C ARG A 174 1.87 5.61 32.15
N ILE A 175 3.03 5.28 31.60
CA ILE A 175 3.22 4.07 30.79
C ILE A 175 3.33 2.88 31.75
N PRO A 176 2.48 1.83 31.61
CA PRO A 176 2.56 0.64 32.45
C PRO A 176 3.95 -0.01 32.40
N ALA A 177 4.42 -0.53 33.55
CA ALA A 177 5.76 -1.11 33.68
C ALA A 177 6.02 -2.26 32.68
N GLU A 178 5.03 -3.13 32.47
CA GLU A 178 5.12 -4.22 31.50
C GLU A 178 5.29 -3.72 30.05
N VAL A 179 4.59 -2.64 29.69
CA VAL A 179 4.71 -2.02 28.36
C VAL A 179 6.10 -1.43 28.19
N ARG A 180 6.59 -0.71 29.22
CA ARG A 180 7.94 -0.13 29.23
C ARG A 180 9.01 -1.20 29.06
N HIS A 181 8.92 -2.29 29.81
CA HIS A 181 9.87 -3.41 29.71
C HIS A 181 9.90 -4.01 28.30
N ARG A 182 8.73 -4.31 27.71
CA ARG A 182 8.67 -4.84 26.33
C ARG A 182 9.23 -3.87 25.29
N ALA A 183 9.02 -2.57 25.48
CA ALA A 183 9.56 -1.55 24.58
C ALA A 183 11.09 -1.44 24.71
N GLU A 184 11.62 -1.44 25.93
CA GLU A 184 13.07 -1.44 26.21
C GLU A 184 13.76 -2.70 25.64
N GLU A 185 13.14 -3.88 25.76
CA GLU A 185 13.63 -5.11 25.13
C GLU A 185 13.74 -4.98 23.60
N ARG A 186 12.73 -4.38 22.96
CA ARG A 186 12.74 -4.13 21.50
C ARG A 186 13.77 -3.08 21.11
N GLN A 187 13.95 -2.03 21.91
CA GLN A 187 14.97 -1.01 21.72
C GLN A 187 16.37 -1.63 21.77
N ALA A 188 16.65 -2.44 22.80
CA ALA A 188 17.93 -3.14 22.93
C ALA A 188 18.18 -4.09 21.75
N ALA A 189 17.15 -4.82 21.31
CA ALA A 189 17.25 -5.69 20.14
C ALA A 189 17.53 -4.91 18.84
N ALA A 190 16.90 -3.74 18.66
CA ALA A 190 17.13 -2.87 17.50
C ALA A 190 18.54 -2.29 17.48
N GLN A 191 19.05 -1.82 18.63
CA GLN A 191 20.42 -1.32 18.78
C GLN A 191 21.47 -2.40 18.49
N GLY A 192 21.20 -3.66 18.87
CA GLY A 192 22.09 -4.79 18.58
C GLY A 192 22.19 -5.15 17.09
N LEU A 193 21.25 -4.71 16.26
CA LEU A 193 21.21 -4.94 14.81
C LEU A 193 21.68 -3.73 14.00
N ALA A 194 21.91 -2.57 14.65
CA ALA A 194 22.29 -1.34 13.96
C ALA A 194 23.73 -1.45 13.40
N PRO A 195 23.97 -1.05 12.13
CA PRO A 195 25.32 -0.99 11.60
C PRO A 195 26.22 -0.05 12.43
N PRO A 196 27.51 -0.40 12.65
CA PRO A 196 28.41 0.45 13.43
C PRO A 196 28.46 1.88 12.90
N GLY A 197 28.23 2.87 13.76
CA GLY A 197 28.26 4.30 13.43
C GLY A 197 26.91 4.94 13.11
N LEU A 198 25.82 4.16 13.05
CA LEU A 198 24.44 4.66 13.00
C LEU A 198 23.80 4.44 14.37
N VAL A 199 24.13 5.29 15.34
CA VAL A 199 23.45 5.30 16.64
C VAL A 199 22.22 6.18 16.50
N ALA A 200 21.03 5.61 16.66
CA ALA A 200 19.80 6.40 16.79
C ALA A 200 19.88 7.24 18.07
N GLU A 201 19.33 8.46 18.03
CA GLU A 201 19.22 9.33 19.21
C GLU A 201 18.42 8.64 20.33
N GLU A 202 18.39 9.21 21.54
CA GLU A 202 17.56 8.72 22.65
C GLU A 202 16.07 8.83 22.28
N GLU A 203 15.61 7.82 21.58
CA GLU A 203 14.24 7.64 21.13
C GLU A 203 13.32 7.34 22.33
N SER A 204 12.14 7.93 22.35
CA SER A 204 11.17 7.75 23.43
C SER A 204 10.75 6.28 23.52
N VAL A 205 10.45 5.78 24.72
CA VAL A 205 9.93 4.41 24.93
C VAL A 205 8.72 4.11 24.01
N LEU A 206 7.93 5.13 23.69
CA LEU A 206 6.79 5.00 22.79
C LEU A 206 7.16 4.66 21.33
N GLU A 207 8.40 4.88 20.89
CA GLU A 207 8.85 4.55 19.53
C GLU A 207 9.02 3.04 19.31
N PHE A 208 9.16 2.29 20.41
CA PHE A 208 9.27 0.83 20.39
C PHE A 208 7.95 0.14 20.79
N CYS A 209 6.84 0.90 20.87
CA CYS A 209 5.52 0.40 21.19
C CYS A 209 4.72 -0.02 19.95
N SER A 210 3.89 -1.05 20.10
CA SER A 210 2.96 -1.57 19.09
C SER A 210 1.50 -1.17 19.38
N PHE A 211 0.56 -1.47 18.48
CA PHE A 211 -0.88 -1.27 18.74
C PHE A 211 -1.37 -1.96 20.02
N GLY A 212 -0.83 -3.14 20.34
CA GLY A 212 -1.11 -3.83 21.60
C GLY A 212 -0.63 -3.05 22.83
N ASP A 213 0.56 -2.44 22.74
CA ASP A 213 1.11 -1.59 23.81
C ASP A 213 0.30 -0.31 23.99
N TYR A 214 -0.08 0.35 22.89
CA TYR A 214 -0.95 1.53 22.94
C TYR A 214 -2.30 1.21 23.56
N LEU A 215 -2.88 0.04 23.27
CA LEU A 215 -4.11 -0.41 23.89
C LEU A 215 -3.96 -0.53 25.42
N GLU A 216 -2.87 -1.12 25.90
CA GLU A 216 -2.60 -1.25 27.33
C GLU A 216 -2.38 0.11 28.00
N ILE A 217 -1.65 1.03 27.36
CA ILE A 217 -1.44 2.40 27.85
C ILE A 217 -2.78 3.14 27.95
N VAL A 218 -3.60 3.09 26.89
CA VAL A 218 -4.89 3.81 26.81
C VAL A 218 -5.88 3.27 27.85
N LEU A 219 -5.94 1.95 28.01
CA LEU A 219 -6.88 1.30 28.92
C LEU A 219 -6.42 1.23 30.37
N ALA A 220 -5.16 1.57 30.66
CA ALA A 220 -4.64 1.62 32.01
C ALA A 220 -5.61 2.39 32.92
N ARG A 221 -5.91 1.82 34.10
CA ARG A 221 -6.91 2.37 35.03
C ARG A 221 -6.66 3.85 35.32
N GLU A 222 -5.39 4.21 35.46
CA GLU A 222 -4.94 5.55 35.78
C GLU A 222 -5.05 6.52 34.58
N ASN A 223 -5.02 6.03 33.34
CA ASN A 223 -5.05 6.88 32.15
C ASN A 223 -6.44 7.03 31.56
N TRP A 224 -7.27 5.98 31.64
CA TRP A 224 -8.53 5.94 30.90
C TRP A 224 -9.46 7.11 31.25
N GLY A 225 -9.77 7.31 32.53
CA GLY A 225 -10.83 8.24 32.94
C GLY A 225 -10.59 9.68 32.48
N GLU A 226 -9.39 10.19 32.71
CA GLU A 226 -9.05 11.60 32.49
C GLU A 226 -8.47 11.84 31.08
N ALA A 227 -7.54 10.98 30.64
CA ALA A 227 -6.83 11.24 29.39
C ALA A 227 -7.60 10.79 28.15
N PHE A 228 -8.27 9.63 28.21
CA PHE A 228 -8.70 8.90 27.00
C PHE A 228 -10.21 8.66 26.87
N ALA A 229 -10.96 8.56 27.97
CA ALA A 229 -12.41 8.42 27.94
C ALA A 229 -13.10 9.61 27.25
N PRO A 230 -12.67 10.88 27.44
CA PRO A 230 -13.24 12.02 26.72
C PRO A 230 -12.98 11.98 25.20
N VAL A 231 -11.98 11.22 24.76
CA VAL A 231 -11.54 11.16 23.36
C VAL A 231 -12.20 10.00 22.64
N PHE A 232 -12.18 8.81 23.25
CA PHE A 232 -12.63 7.57 22.61
C PHE A 232 -14.02 7.11 23.06
N GLY A 233 -14.52 7.59 24.21
CA GLY A 233 -15.84 7.29 24.75
C GLY A 233 -16.03 5.87 25.30
N SER A 234 -15.64 4.82 24.56
CA SER A 234 -15.87 3.42 24.91
C SER A 234 -14.59 2.60 24.93
N ARG A 235 -14.38 1.83 26.01
CA ARG A 235 -13.25 0.90 26.15
C ARG A 235 -13.35 -0.23 25.14
N GLU A 236 -14.56 -0.75 24.93
CA GLU A 236 -14.85 -1.83 23.99
C GLU A 236 -14.55 -1.39 22.54
N TRP A 237 -14.92 -0.15 22.19
CA TRP A 237 -14.65 0.43 20.89
C TRP A 237 -13.15 0.47 20.57
N VAL A 238 -12.32 0.94 21.52
CA VAL A 238 -10.86 1.00 21.36
C VAL A 238 -10.27 -0.41 21.34
N THR A 239 -10.70 -1.26 22.26
CA THR A 239 -10.20 -2.64 22.41
C THR A 239 -10.37 -3.44 21.14
N ARG A 240 -11.57 -3.42 20.57
CA ARG A 240 -11.87 -4.15 19.33
C ARG A 240 -10.97 -3.65 18.20
N ARG A 241 -10.94 -2.34 17.96
CA ARG A 241 -10.23 -1.76 16.82
C ARG A 241 -8.72 -1.92 16.90
N LEU A 242 -8.09 -1.66 18.06
CA LEU A 242 -6.65 -1.82 18.19
C LEU A 242 -6.21 -3.30 18.09
N LYS A 243 -7.03 -4.25 18.57
CA LYS A 243 -6.74 -5.68 18.39
C LYS A 243 -6.82 -6.10 16.92
N ASP A 244 -7.86 -5.66 16.22
CA ASP A 244 -8.01 -5.95 14.79
C ASP A 244 -6.88 -5.28 13.98
N LEU A 245 -6.52 -4.03 14.27
CA LEU A 245 -5.39 -3.32 13.65
C LEU A 245 -4.05 -4.03 13.92
N GLN A 246 -3.84 -4.57 15.12
CA GLN A 246 -2.66 -5.38 15.43
C GLN A 246 -2.60 -6.64 14.56
N ALA A 247 -3.74 -7.32 14.35
CA ALA A 247 -3.81 -8.50 13.50
C ALA A 247 -3.54 -8.16 12.02
N LEU A 248 -4.11 -7.06 11.52
CA LEU A 248 -3.87 -6.54 10.17
C LEU A 248 -2.40 -6.14 9.97
N ARG A 249 -1.80 -5.45 10.95
CA ARG A 249 -0.38 -5.10 10.92
C ARG A 249 0.51 -6.33 10.86
N ASN A 250 0.22 -7.35 11.66
CA ASN A 250 1.00 -8.59 11.64
C ASN A 250 0.89 -9.29 10.28
N ALA A 251 -0.31 -9.33 9.69
CA ALA A 251 -0.49 -9.85 8.35
C ALA A 251 0.37 -9.13 7.30
N VAL A 252 0.33 -7.79 7.29
CA VAL A 252 1.14 -6.97 6.37
C VAL A 252 2.64 -7.16 6.63
N ALA A 253 3.07 -7.19 7.89
CA ALA A 253 4.46 -7.42 8.26
C ALA A 253 4.98 -8.81 7.87
N HIS A 254 4.10 -9.81 7.77
CA HIS A 254 4.40 -11.15 7.27
C HIS A 254 4.21 -11.28 5.75
N HIS A 255 4.17 -10.17 5.01
CA HIS A 255 3.98 -10.12 3.55
C HIS A 255 2.69 -10.79 3.04
N ARG A 256 1.69 -10.96 3.92
CA ARG A 256 0.39 -11.48 3.51
C ARG A 256 -0.43 -10.37 2.85
N ARG A 257 -0.99 -10.68 1.69
CA ARG A 257 -1.95 -9.79 1.02
C ARG A 257 -3.27 -9.76 1.81
N LEU A 258 -3.74 -8.55 2.10
CA LEU A 258 -5.05 -8.34 2.70
C LEU A 258 -6.14 -8.56 1.64
N THR A 259 -7.26 -9.13 2.08
CA THR A 259 -8.49 -9.24 1.26
C THR A 259 -9.16 -7.87 1.11
N GLY A 260 -10.12 -7.75 0.18
CA GLY A 260 -10.90 -6.52 0.00
C GLY A 260 -11.60 -6.08 1.29
N GLU A 261 -12.26 -7.03 1.98
CA GLU A 261 -12.94 -6.78 3.25
C GLU A 261 -11.98 -6.31 4.37
N GLU A 262 -10.77 -6.88 4.43
CA GLU A 262 -9.74 -6.46 5.39
C GLU A 262 -9.22 -5.05 5.08
N ILE A 263 -9.12 -4.68 3.81
CA ILE A 263 -8.74 -3.32 3.39
C ILE A 263 -9.84 -2.32 3.74
N ASP A 264 -11.10 -2.66 3.48
CA ASP A 264 -12.25 -1.81 3.83
C ASP A 264 -12.36 -1.63 5.36
N LEU A 265 -12.10 -2.69 6.12
CA LEU A 265 -12.03 -2.63 7.58
C LEU A 265 -10.89 -1.73 8.07
N LEU A 266 -9.70 -1.86 7.47
CA LEU A 266 -8.54 -1.02 7.77
C LEU A 266 -8.88 0.46 7.52
N ASP A 267 -9.42 0.77 6.35
CA ASP A 267 -9.81 2.13 5.96
C ASP A 267 -10.82 2.71 6.97
N ALA A 268 -11.87 1.95 7.32
CA ALA A 268 -12.88 2.37 8.28
C ALA A 268 -12.31 2.62 9.69
N TYR A 269 -11.37 1.79 10.14
CA TYR A 269 -10.74 1.95 11.46
C TYR A 269 -9.76 3.11 11.51
N VAL A 270 -8.94 3.28 10.46
CA VAL A 270 -8.04 4.43 10.32
C VAL A 270 -8.85 5.71 10.36
N GLU A 271 -9.89 5.83 9.53
CA GLU A 271 -10.73 7.02 9.49
C GLU A 271 -11.39 7.31 10.85
N ALA A 272 -11.88 6.27 11.54
CA ALA A 272 -12.51 6.43 12.84
C ALA A 272 -11.52 6.90 13.92
N PHE A 273 -10.30 6.38 13.95
CA PHE A 273 -9.25 6.89 14.84
C PHE A 273 -8.84 8.32 14.47
N LEU A 274 -8.59 8.61 13.20
CA LEU A 274 -8.23 9.96 12.76
C LEU A 274 -9.28 10.99 13.16
N ARG A 275 -10.57 10.64 13.11
CA ARG A 275 -11.66 11.48 13.62
C ARG A 275 -11.52 11.76 15.12
N CYS A 276 -11.27 10.74 15.95
CA CYS A 276 -11.04 10.93 17.39
C CYS A 276 -9.79 11.77 17.70
N LEU A 277 -8.69 11.54 16.99
CA LEU A 277 -7.42 12.23 17.20
C LEU A 277 -7.47 13.69 16.70
N GLY A 278 -8.22 13.95 15.62
CA GLY A 278 -8.37 15.27 15.00
C GLY A 278 -9.31 16.23 15.74
N THR A 279 -10.11 15.75 16.70
CA THR A 279 -11.00 16.58 17.52
C THR A 279 -10.31 17.24 18.73
N GLY A 280 -8.98 17.14 18.85
CA GLY A 280 -8.18 17.63 19.97
C GLY A 280 -7.68 19.08 19.92
N SER A 281 -8.29 19.96 19.12
CA SER A 281 -8.02 21.41 19.17
C SER A 281 -9.28 22.21 18.85
N ARG A 282 -10.09 22.45 19.89
CA ARG A 282 -10.98 23.61 20.01
C ARG A 282 -11.04 24.03 21.47
#